data_AF-A0A539EBX3-F1
#
_entry.id   AF-A0A539EBX3-F1
#
_cell.length_a   1.000
_cell.length_b   1.000
_cell.length_c   1.000
_cell.angle_alpha   90.00
_cell.angle_beta   90.00
_cell.angle_gamma   90.00
#
_symmetry.space_group_name_H-M   'P 1'
#
loop_
_entity.id
_entity.type
_entity.pdbx_description
1 polymer ?
#
loop_
_entity_poly.entity_id
_entity_poly.type
_entity_poly.pdbx_seq_one_letter_code
_entity_poly.pdbx_strand_id
1 'polypeptide(L)'
;MSASEAAAWHGRALRLGRKILVVGEKHCSTPDYHSHRVDTATFLAKSYHLAPGSLEPAQGHATAIVTEAFCGERPWSGLGAVMIGLDDNHALAPWDGVFFELTRAPAFRAIGQEPGWSLDFRDDGTMRFQYAYGESATTAGIPGPTVDPATKARTWKTAGDAGDLIVRVEPIACSDAMSGLPFETTVTVTYQGTSYRGCGWEMP
;
A
#
# COMPACT_ATOMS: atom_id res chain seq x y z
N MET A 1 20.63 12.54 2.04
CA MET A 1 20.47 11.74 0.81
C MET A 1 20.82 12.56 -0.43
N SER A 2 21.46 11.96 -1.43
CA SER A 2 21.65 12.56 -2.77
C SER A 2 20.40 12.41 -3.66
N ALA A 3 20.31 13.19 -4.74
CA ALA A 3 19.20 13.11 -5.69
C ALA A 3 19.10 11.73 -6.38
N SER A 4 20.24 11.11 -6.71
CA SER A 4 20.27 9.78 -7.32
C SER A 4 19.79 8.68 -6.36
N GLU A 5 20.14 8.79 -5.08
CA GLU A 5 19.64 7.86 -4.05
C GLU A 5 18.14 8.03 -3.85
N ALA A 6 17.62 9.26 -3.84
CA ALA A 6 16.19 9.53 -3.74
C ALA A 6 15.41 8.98 -4.94
N ALA A 7 15.93 9.17 -6.16
CA ALA A 7 15.30 8.68 -7.38
C ALA A 7 15.12 7.15 -7.40
N ALA A 8 16.01 6.39 -6.75
CA ALA A 8 15.89 4.94 -6.65
C ALA A 8 14.66 4.46 -5.83
N TRP A 9 14.03 5.36 -5.06
CA TRP A 9 12.81 5.10 -4.31
C TRP A 9 11.53 5.40 -5.08
N HIS A 10 11.61 6.07 -6.24
CA HIS A 10 10.43 6.39 -7.03
C HIS A 10 9.71 5.11 -7.50
N GLY A 11 8.39 5.09 -7.39
CA GLY A 11 7.54 3.95 -7.74
C GLY A 11 7.57 2.79 -6.73
N ARG A 12 8.35 2.89 -5.63
CA ARG A 12 8.32 1.89 -4.56
C ARG A 12 7.13 2.14 -3.62
N ALA A 13 6.53 1.05 -3.15
CA ALA A 13 5.46 1.10 -2.17
C ALA A 13 6.00 1.10 -0.73
N LEU A 14 5.39 1.92 0.13
CA LEU A 14 5.49 1.81 1.58
C LEU A 14 4.25 1.06 2.07
N ARG A 15 4.43 -0.11 2.68
CA ARG A 15 3.33 -0.91 3.21
C ARG A 15 3.16 -0.62 4.68
N LEU A 16 2.22 0.27 5.01
CA LEU A 16 1.97 0.76 6.36
C LEU A 16 0.72 0.07 6.92
N GLY A 17 0.84 -1.23 7.21
CA GLY A 17 -0.27 -2.03 7.71
C GLY A 17 -0.38 -2.02 9.24
N ARG A 18 -1.54 -2.45 9.74
CA ARG A 18 -1.83 -2.54 11.18
C ARG A 18 -1.10 -3.69 11.88
N LYS A 19 -0.80 -4.78 11.17
CA LYS A 19 -0.02 -5.91 11.71
C LYS A 19 1.40 -5.94 11.19
N ILE A 20 1.67 -5.27 10.07
CA ILE A 20 2.99 -5.27 9.48
C ILE A 20 3.29 -3.96 8.77
N LEU A 21 4.48 -3.44 9.04
CA LEU A 21 5.08 -2.30 8.36
C LEU A 21 6.23 -2.84 7.50
N VAL A 22 6.27 -2.52 6.20
CA VAL A 22 7.36 -2.93 5.30
C VAL A 22 7.78 -1.75 4.43
N VAL A 23 9.07 -1.42 4.46
CA VAL A 23 9.67 -0.36 3.63
C VAL A 23 11.01 -0.84 3.10
N GLY A 24 11.07 -1.09 1.79
CA GLY A 24 12.20 -1.79 1.18
C GLY A 24 12.39 -3.17 1.82
N GLU A 25 13.60 -3.44 2.32
CA GLU A 25 13.94 -4.70 3.00
C GLU A 25 13.64 -4.67 4.51
N LYS A 26 13.39 -3.49 5.09
CA LYS A 26 13.08 -3.37 6.51
C LYS A 26 11.61 -3.72 6.74
N HIS A 27 11.33 -4.44 7.82
CA HIS A 27 9.97 -4.70 8.25
C HIS A 27 9.82 -4.64 9.78
N CYS A 28 8.58 -4.40 10.24
CA CYS A 28 8.18 -4.52 11.62
C CYS A 28 6.90 -5.36 11.73
N SER A 29 6.91 -6.36 12.60
CA SER A 29 5.77 -7.27 12.86
C SER A 29 4.81 -6.78 13.95
N THR A 30 5.13 -5.70 14.66
CA THR A 30 4.29 -5.08 15.69
C THR A 30 4.29 -3.56 15.51
N PRO A 31 3.82 -3.06 14.36
CA PRO A 31 3.79 -1.63 14.13
C PRO A 31 2.75 -0.95 15.02
N ASP A 32 3.09 0.24 15.50
CA ASP A 32 2.16 1.14 16.16
C ASP A 32 2.28 2.53 15.54
N TYR A 33 1.18 3.28 15.52
CA TYR A 33 1.10 4.58 14.84
C TYR A 33 0.43 5.61 15.72
N HIS A 34 1.14 6.69 16.02
CA HIS A 34 0.61 7.79 16.82
C HIS A 34 0.32 8.96 15.92
N SER A 35 -0.93 9.43 15.90
CA SER A 35 -1.38 10.46 14.98
C SER A 35 -1.95 11.67 15.70
N HIS A 36 -1.64 12.86 15.22
CA HIS A 36 -2.21 14.10 15.73
C HIS A 36 -2.38 15.12 14.60
N ARG A 37 -3.35 16.03 14.76
CA ARG A 37 -3.62 17.09 13.79
C ARG A 37 -2.75 18.31 14.06
N VAL A 38 -2.25 18.94 13.00
CA VAL A 38 -1.42 20.14 13.06
C VAL A 38 -1.88 21.20 12.04
N ASP A 39 -1.48 22.45 12.27
CA ASP A 39 -1.43 23.47 11.21
C ASP A 39 -0.22 23.18 10.32
N THR A 40 -0.45 22.98 9.02
CA THR A 40 0.58 22.45 8.10
C THR A 40 1.76 23.41 7.98
N ALA A 41 1.50 24.70 7.77
CA ALA A 41 2.56 25.69 7.57
C ALA A 41 3.41 25.87 8.84
N THR A 42 2.77 25.95 10.01
CA THR A 42 3.46 26.07 11.30
C THR A 42 4.30 24.84 11.59
N PHE A 43 3.78 23.63 11.32
CA PHE A 43 4.51 22.39 11.53
C PHE A 43 5.74 22.30 10.62
N LEU A 44 5.59 22.54 9.32
CA LEU A 44 6.70 22.51 8.36
C LEU A 44 7.78 23.54 8.69
N ALA A 45 7.40 24.76 9.10
CA ALA A 45 8.34 25.79 9.52
C ALA A 45 9.10 25.44 10.80
N LYS A 46 8.43 24.86 11.80
CA LYS A 46 9.05 24.50 13.09
C LYS A 46 9.91 23.23 13.01
N SER A 47 9.39 22.18 12.37
CA SER A 47 10.01 20.85 12.36
C SER A 47 11.05 20.68 11.26
N TYR A 48 10.91 21.40 10.14
CA TYR A 48 11.76 21.24 8.96
C TYR A 48 12.36 22.57 8.45
N HIS A 49 12.14 23.69 9.15
CA HIS A 49 12.67 25.01 8.79
C HIS A 49 12.31 25.47 7.38
N LEU A 50 11.15 25.03 6.87
CA LEU A 50 10.66 25.43 5.55
C LEU A 50 9.95 26.78 5.61
N ALA A 51 10.17 27.61 4.58
CA ALA A 51 9.42 28.86 4.44
C ALA A 51 7.95 28.55 4.10
N PRO A 52 6.99 29.38 4.57
CA PRO A 52 5.58 29.19 4.21
C PRO A 52 5.39 29.12 2.70
N GLY A 53 4.73 28.06 2.23
CA GLY A 53 4.47 27.83 0.80
C GLY A 53 5.67 27.35 -0.02
N SER A 54 6.85 27.12 0.55
CA SER A 54 8.02 26.66 -0.23
C SER A 54 7.94 25.20 -0.68
N LEU A 55 7.02 24.42 -0.12
CA LEU A 55 6.79 23.03 -0.47
C LEU A 55 5.47 22.92 -1.24
N GLU A 56 5.56 22.88 -2.56
CA GLU A 56 4.42 22.87 -3.48
C GLU A 56 3.34 21.83 -3.11
N PRO A 57 3.67 20.56 -2.82
CA PRO A 57 2.65 19.56 -2.49
C PRO A 57 1.83 19.88 -1.24
N ALA A 58 2.39 20.67 -0.30
CA ALA A 58 1.70 21.04 0.93
C ALA A 58 0.85 22.32 0.79
N GLN A 59 0.92 23.01 -0.36
CA GLN A 59 0.16 24.24 -0.57
C GLN A 59 -1.35 23.95 -0.64
N GLY A 60 -2.16 24.84 -0.07
CA GLY A 60 -3.62 24.68 -0.03
C GLY A 60 -4.13 23.75 1.09
N HIS A 61 -3.26 22.95 1.72
CA HIS A 61 -3.62 22.09 2.85
C HIS A 61 -3.40 22.83 4.17
N ALA A 62 -4.45 23.49 4.70
CA ALA A 62 -4.35 24.26 5.95
C ALA A 62 -3.99 23.39 7.17
N THR A 63 -4.53 22.18 7.23
CA THR A 63 -4.22 21.22 8.31
C THR A 63 -3.69 19.92 7.74
N ALA A 64 -2.80 19.26 8.48
CA ALA A 64 -2.30 17.93 8.17
C ALA A 64 -2.49 16.99 9.38
N ILE A 65 -2.49 15.68 9.11
CA ILE A 65 -2.34 14.66 10.14
C ILE A 65 -0.90 14.18 10.13
N VAL A 66 -0.18 14.40 11.24
CA VAL A 66 1.16 13.86 11.42
C VAL A 66 1.04 12.51 12.10
N THR A 67 1.56 11.48 11.44
CA THR A 67 1.60 10.10 11.94
C THR A 67 3.03 9.66 12.13
N GLU A 68 3.39 9.28 13.35
CA GLU A 68 4.69 8.71 13.69
C GLU A 68 4.58 7.20 13.82
N ALA A 69 5.51 6.47 13.20
CA ALA A 69 5.54 5.02 13.20
C ALA A 69 6.54 4.46 14.23
N PHE A 70 6.11 3.42 14.94
CA PHE A 70 6.89 2.70 15.93
C PHE A 70 6.93 1.21 15.58
N CYS A 71 7.98 0.53 16.04
CA CYS A 71 8.06 -0.92 16.03
C CYS A 71 8.17 -1.45 17.46
N GLY A 72 7.03 -1.90 18.00
CA GLY A 72 6.88 -2.05 19.44
C GLY A 72 7.07 -0.68 20.10
N GLU A 73 7.95 -0.60 21.11
CA GLU A 73 8.21 0.66 21.83
C GLU A 73 9.29 1.54 21.17
N ARG A 74 9.94 1.08 20.09
CA ARG A 74 11.04 1.81 19.45
C ARG A 74 10.53 2.63 18.27
N PRO A 75 10.93 3.91 18.12
CA PRO A 75 10.64 4.67 16.92
C PRO A 75 11.16 3.96 15.67
N TRP A 76 10.38 3.96 14.60
CA TRP A 76 10.84 3.47 13.30
C TRP A 76 11.95 4.39 12.76
N SER A 77 13.04 3.80 12.27
CA SER A 77 14.26 4.53 11.87
C SER A 77 14.53 4.47 10.35
N GLY A 78 13.48 4.61 9.54
CA GLY A 78 13.59 4.62 8.08
C GLY A 78 12.54 5.51 7.43
N LEU A 79 12.49 5.48 6.10
CA LEU A 79 11.39 6.09 5.35
C LEU A 79 10.04 5.59 5.90
N GLY A 80 9.08 6.50 6.05
CA GLY A 80 7.79 6.22 6.70
C GLY A 80 7.81 6.31 8.23
N ALA A 81 8.91 6.77 8.85
CA ALA A 81 8.95 7.05 10.30
C ALA A 81 7.99 8.15 10.70
N VAL A 82 7.85 9.15 9.82
CA VAL A 82 6.87 10.22 9.92
C VAL A 82 6.14 10.28 8.59
N MET A 83 4.82 10.39 8.65
CA MET A 83 3.97 10.76 7.53
C MET A 83 3.22 12.04 7.85
N ILE A 84 3.12 12.92 6.86
CA ILE A 84 2.33 14.14 6.92
C ILE A 84 1.18 13.96 5.94
N GLY A 85 0.04 13.46 6.42
CA GLY A 85 -1.18 13.27 5.62
C GLY A 85 -1.81 14.62 5.29
N LEU A 86 -1.84 14.96 4.01
CA LEU A 86 -2.36 16.22 3.47
C LEU A 86 -3.85 16.13 3.14
N ASP A 87 -4.26 14.99 2.58
CA ASP A 87 -5.64 14.60 2.34
C ASP A 87 -5.77 13.07 2.40
N ASP A 88 -6.93 12.53 1.99
CA ASP A 88 -7.20 11.10 2.04
C ASP A 88 -6.25 10.27 1.16
N ASN A 89 -5.71 10.85 0.10
CA ASN A 89 -4.92 10.19 -0.93
C ASN A 89 -3.47 10.66 -1.01
N HIS A 90 -3.11 11.78 -0.40
CA HIS A 90 -1.77 12.34 -0.48
C HIS A 90 -1.14 12.50 0.91
N ALA A 91 0.10 12.04 1.03
CA ALA A 91 0.93 12.27 2.19
C ALA A 91 2.36 12.61 1.79
N LEU A 92 3.09 13.22 2.71
CA LEU A 92 4.53 13.43 2.58
C LEU A 92 5.27 12.54 3.57
N ALA A 93 6.36 11.92 3.12
CA ALA A 93 7.30 11.20 3.97
C ALA A 93 8.67 11.90 3.93
N PRO A 94 8.96 12.76 4.92
CA PRO A 94 10.29 13.35 5.05
C PRO A 94 11.30 12.28 5.45
N TRP A 95 12.41 12.19 4.73
CA TRP A 95 13.49 11.26 5.06
C TRP A 95 14.83 11.75 4.52
N ASP A 96 15.83 11.84 5.40
CA ASP A 96 17.22 12.16 5.08
C ASP A 96 17.40 13.40 4.15
N GLY A 97 16.67 14.46 4.49
CA GLY A 97 16.76 15.77 3.83
C GLY A 97 15.88 15.96 2.59
N VAL A 98 15.08 14.97 2.22
CA VAL A 98 14.11 15.07 1.11
C VAL A 98 12.68 14.77 1.58
N PHE A 99 11.69 15.19 0.79
CA PHE A 99 10.29 14.84 0.98
C PHE A 99 9.85 13.93 -0.16
N PHE A 100 9.36 12.74 0.19
CA PHE A 100 8.70 11.86 -0.78
C PHE A 100 7.21 12.15 -0.77
N GLU A 101 6.65 12.43 -1.94
CA GLU A 101 5.22 12.46 -2.15
C GLU A 101 4.70 11.03 -2.25
N LEU A 102 3.73 10.71 -1.41
CA LEU A 102 3.07 9.42 -1.33
C LEU A 102 1.64 9.59 -1.82
N THR A 103 1.26 8.78 -2.80
CA THR A 103 -0.12 8.59 -3.19
C THR A 103 -0.65 7.29 -2.59
N ARG A 104 -1.84 7.32 -2.00
CA ARG A 104 -2.52 6.13 -1.47
C ARG A 104 -2.67 5.11 -2.59
N ALA A 105 -2.17 3.90 -2.34
CA ALA A 105 -2.39 2.78 -3.24
C ALA A 105 -3.80 2.19 -3.01
N PRO A 106 -4.31 1.37 -3.94
CA PRO A 106 -5.64 0.77 -3.85
C PRO A 106 -5.85 0.02 -2.51
N ALA A 107 -7.09 0.02 -2.00
CA ALA A 107 -7.46 -0.53 -0.70
C ALA A 107 -7.00 -1.99 -0.47
N PHE A 108 -6.90 -2.78 -1.55
CA PHE A 108 -6.26 -4.08 -1.53
C PHE A 108 -5.38 -4.26 -2.76
N ARG A 109 -4.21 -4.86 -2.55
CA ARG A 109 -3.33 -5.25 -3.63
C ARG A 109 -2.80 -6.66 -3.41
N ALA A 110 -2.64 -7.39 -4.50
CA ALA A 110 -1.99 -8.69 -4.52
C ALA A 110 -1.06 -8.85 -5.71
N ILE A 111 -0.02 -9.64 -5.55
CA ILE A 111 0.99 -9.92 -6.57
C ILE A 111 1.37 -11.40 -6.56
N GLY A 112 1.77 -11.93 -7.71
CA GLY A 112 2.44 -13.22 -7.80
C GLY A 112 3.45 -13.24 -8.95
N GLN A 113 4.44 -14.13 -8.83
CA GLN A 113 5.66 -14.08 -9.63
C GLN A 113 5.64 -15.05 -10.82
N GLU A 114 5.06 -16.24 -10.66
CA GLU A 114 5.11 -17.28 -11.69
C GLU A 114 3.73 -17.96 -11.87
N PRO A 115 3.01 -17.66 -12.96
CA PRO A 115 3.28 -16.58 -13.92
C PRO A 115 3.16 -15.18 -13.26
N GLY A 116 3.76 -14.14 -13.83
CA GLY A 116 3.71 -12.79 -13.28
C GLY A 116 2.32 -12.15 -13.37
N TRP A 117 1.77 -11.69 -12.24
CA TRP A 117 0.45 -11.06 -12.16
C TRP A 117 0.31 -10.05 -11.01
N SER A 118 -0.66 -9.15 -11.13
CA SER A 118 -1.06 -8.23 -10.05
C SER A 118 -2.58 -8.03 -10.03
N LEU A 119 -3.15 -7.81 -8.85
CA LEU A 119 -4.54 -7.46 -8.64
C LEU A 119 -4.63 -6.22 -7.76
N ASP A 120 -5.43 -5.24 -8.16
CA ASP A 120 -5.73 -4.05 -7.37
C ASP A 120 -7.25 -3.95 -7.16
N PHE A 121 -7.71 -3.76 -5.93
CA PHE A 121 -9.08 -3.32 -5.62
C PHE A 121 -9.07 -1.82 -5.41
N ARG A 122 -9.70 -1.10 -6.33
CA ARG A 122 -9.67 0.35 -6.43
C ARG A 122 -10.85 0.98 -5.72
N ASP A 123 -10.68 2.25 -5.37
CA ASP A 123 -11.66 3.02 -4.60
C ASP A 123 -12.94 3.33 -5.42
N ASP A 124 -12.85 3.25 -6.75
CA ASP A 124 -14.01 3.35 -7.66
C ASP A 124 -14.91 2.10 -7.65
N GLY A 125 -14.61 1.11 -6.79
CA GLY A 125 -15.36 -0.13 -6.69
C GLY A 125 -15.04 -1.15 -7.78
N THR A 126 -13.92 -0.98 -8.50
CA THR A 126 -13.45 -1.94 -9.51
C THR A 126 -12.22 -2.70 -9.04
N MET A 127 -12.10 -3.96 -9.49
CA MET A 127 -10.86 -4.71 -9.40
C MET A 127 -10.20 -4.76 -10.77
N ARG A 128 -8.88 -4.51 -10.82
CA ARG A 128 -8.07 -4.65 -12.03
C ARG A 128 -7.09 -5.81 -11.84
N PHE A 129 -7.23 -6.83 -12.68
CA PHE A 129 -6.31 -7.96 -12.75
C PHE A 129 -5.40 -7.81 -13.97
N GLN A 130 -4.09 -7.75 -13.74
CA GLN A 130 -3.06 -7.76 -14.78
C GLN A 130 -2.31 -9.09 -14.75
N TYR A 131 -2.06 -9.67 -15.90
CA TYR A 131 -1.39 -10.96 -16.07
C TYR A 131 -0.46 -10.92 -17.29
N ALA A 132 0.25 -12.03 -17.54
CA ALA A 132 1.29 -12.10 -18.56
C ALA A 132 2.32 -10.96 -18.37
N TYR A 133 2.83 -10.81 -17.14
CA TYR A 133 3.81 -9.78 -16.79
C TYR A 133 3.35 -8.35 -17.07
N GLY A 134 2.04 -8.10 -17.04
CA GLY A 134 1.45 -6.78 -17.25
C GLY A 134 1.06 -6.47 -18.69
N GLU A 135 1.32 -7.39 -19.63
CA GLU A 135 0.95 -7.22 -21.05
C GLU A 135 -0.57 -7.29 -21.26
N SER A 136 -1.28 -8.01 -20.39
CA SER A 136 -2.73 -8.17 -20.46
C SER A 136 -3.40 -7.71 -19.16
N ALA A 137 -4.61 -7.16 -19.29
CA ALA A 137 -5.40 -6.74 -18.14
C ALA A 137 -6.90 -6.96 -18.37
N THR A 138 -7.63 -7.17 -17.29
CA THR A 138 -9.09 -7.11 -17.24
C THR A 138 -9.54 -6.32 -16.02
N THR A 139 -10.68 -5.66 -16.13
CA THR A 139 -11.30 -4.88 -15.04
C THR A 139 -12.73 -5.36 -14.85
N ALA A 140 -13.13 -5.55 -13.59
CA ALA A 140 -14.49 -5.93 -13.23
C ALA A 140 -14.95 -5.13 -12.01
N GLY A 141 -16.26 -4.98 -11.81
CA GLY A 141 -16.80 -4.44 -10.56
C GLY A 141 -16.51 -5.38 -9.38
N ILE A 142 -16.39 -4.84 -8.17
CA ILE A 142 -16.19 -5.62 -6.94
C ILE A 142 -17.56 -5.99 -6.36
N PRO A 143 -18.02 -7.25 -6.47
CA PRO A 143 -19.27 -7.69 -5.84
C PRO A 143 -19.11 -7.82 -4.33
N GLY A 144 -20.21 -8.08 -3.63
CA GLY A 144 -20.14 -8.52 -2.23
C GLY A 144 -19.38 -9.86 -2.12
N PRO A 145 -18.38 -10.00 -1.23
CA PRO A 145 -17.68 -11.26 -1.07
C PRO A 145 -18.56 -12.31 -0.40
N THR A 146 -18.38 -13.57 -0.80
CA THR A 146 -18.77 -14.70 0.03
C THR A 146 -17.69 -14.92 1.09
N VAL A 147 -18.09 -14.99 2.36
CA VAL A 147 -17.16 -15.19 3.49
C VAL A 147 -17.32 -16.60 4.04
N ASP A 148 -16.22 -17.35 4.11
CA ASP A 148 -16.18 -18.63 4.81
C ASP A 148 -16.19 -18.39 6.33
N PRO A 149 -17.18 -18.91 7.08
CA PRO A 149 -17.29 -18.65 8.51
C PRO A 149 -16.16 -19.28 9.34
N ALA A 150 -15.57 -20.38 8.88
CA ALA A 150 -14.52 -21.12 9.59
C ALA A 150 -13.13 -20.53 9.30
N THR A 151 -12.81 -20.29 8.02
CA THR A 151 -11.48 -19.84 7.60
C THR A 151 -11.36 -18.31 7.49
N LYS A 152 -12.50 -17.59 7.50
CA LYS A 152 -12.60 -16.16 7.17
C LYS A 152 -12.09 -15.82 5.76
N ALA A 153 -11.91 -16.81 4.89
CA ALA A 153 -11.57 -16.58 3.50
C ALA A 153 -12.71 -15.82 2.80
N ARG A 154 -12.34 -14.82 1.99
CA ARG A 154 -13.28 -14.01 1.21
C ARG A 154 -13.14 -14.36 -0.27
N THR A 155 -14.25 -14.57 -0.95
CA THR A 155 -14.26 -14.89 -2.37
C THR A 155 -15.17 -13.95 -3.13
N TRP A 156 -14.63 -13.32 -4.17
CA TRP A 156 -15.34 -12.52 -5.15
C TRP A 156 -15.43 -13.30 -6.45
N LYS A 157 -16.61 -13.30 -7.07
CA LYS A 157 -16.85 -13.93 -8.37
C LYS A 157 -17.49 -12.92 -9.29
N THR A 158 -16.85 -12.66 -10.42
CA THR A 158 -17.36 -11.77 -11.45
C THR A 158 -17.46 -12.55 -12.74
N ALA A 159 -18.64 -12.50 -13.37
CA ALA A 159 -18.82 -13.00 -14.72
C ALA A 159 -18.42 -11.90 -15.69
N GLY A 160 -17.69 -12.25 -16.74
CA GLY A 160 -17.28 -11.31 -17.78
C GLY A 160 -17.24 -11.99 -19.14
N ASP A 161 -17.37 -11.20 -20.21
CA ASP A 161 -17.42 -11.71 -21.59
C ASP A 161 -16.14 -12.47 -21.97
N ALA A 162 -15.00 -12.08 -21.39
CA ALA A 162 -13.70 -12.72 -21.56
C ALA A 162 -13.43 -13.85 -20.54
N GLY A 163 -14.45 -14.32 -19.81
CA GLY A 163 -14.37 -15.38 -18.82
C GLY A 163 -14.49 -14.90 -17.37
N ASP A 164 -14.87 -15.82 -16.49
CA ASP A 164 -15.07 -15.55 -15.07
C ASP A 164 -13.75 -15.20 -14.38
N LEU A 165 -13.77 -14.13 -13.61
CA LEU A 165 -12.70 -13.75 -12.70
C LEU A 165 -13.15 -14.07 -11.26
N ILE A 166 -12.44 -15.01 -10.64
CA ILE A 166 -12.67 -15.45 -9.26
C ILE A 166 -11.45 -15.03 -8.45
N VAL A 167 -11.65 -14.23 -7.41
CA VAL A 167 -10.59 -13.83 -6.48
C VAL A 167 -10.90 -14.44 -5.13
N ARG A 168 -9.97 -15.20 -4.56
CA ARG A 168 -10.06 -15.72 -3.21
C ARG A 168 -8.91 -15.22 -2.37
N VAL A 169 -9.22 -14.54 -1.27
CA VAL A 169 -8.26 -14.00 -0.31
C VAL A 169 -8.40 -14.75 1.01
N GLU A 170 -7.30 -15.35 1.45
CA GLU A 170 -7.20 -16.08 2.70
C GLU A 170 -6.35 -15.31 3.70
N PRO A 171 -6.76 -15.19 4.97
CA PRO A 171 -5.94 -14.60 6.03
C PRO A 171 -4.83 -15.57 6.49
N ILE A 172 -4.06 -16.07 5.54
CA ILE A 172 -2.94 -16.99 5.72
C ILE A 172 -1.68 -16.26 5.32
N ALA A 173 -0.68 -16.24 6.20
CA ALA A 173 0.61 -15.62 5.96
C ALA A 173 1.23 -16.11 4.64
N CYS A 174 1.76 -15.18 3.86
CA CYS A 174 2.39 -15.43 2.58
C CYS A 174 3.76 -14.76 2.56
N SER A 175 4.73 -15.37 1.90
CA SER A 175 6.04 -14.78 1.67
C SER A 175 6.22 -14.63 0.16
N ASP A 176 6.60 -13.44 -0.30
CA ASP A 176 6.93 -13.27 -1.71
C ASP A 176 8.14 -14.15 -2.06
N ALA A 177 7.99 -14.98 -3.10
CA ALA A 177 8.98 -15.99 -3.44
C ALA A 177 10.33 -15.38 -3.86
N MET A 178 10.32 -14.14 -4.38
CA MET A 178 11.52 -13.46 -4.86
C MET A 178 12.20 -12.65 -3.76
N SER A 179 11.46 -11.84 -3.01
CA SER A 179 12.04 -10.93 -2.02
C SER A 179 12.03 -11.49 -0.58
N GLY A 180 11.29 -12.57 -0.33
CA GLY A 180 11.04 -13.11 1.01
C GLY A 180 10.20 -12.18 1.90
N LEU A 181 9.59 -11.14 1.33
CA LEU A 181 8.84 -10.17 2.13
C LEU A 181 7.55 -10.79 2.65
N PRO A 182 7.21 -10.57 3.93
CA PRO A 182 5.99 -11.09 4.52
C PRO A 182 4.74 -10.32 4.07
N PHE A 183 3.64 -11.05 3.91
CA PHE A 183 2.29 -10.57 3.60
C PHE A 183 1.27 -11.27 4.48
N GLU A 184 0.19 -10.56 4.78
CA GLU A 184 -0.85 -11.02 5.72
C GLU A 184 -1.82 -12.02 5.09
N THR A 185 -1.89 -12.05 3.76
CA THR A 185 -2.87 -12.87 3.03
C THR A 185 -2.25 -13.64 1.88
N THR A 186 -2.78 -14.83 1.66
CA THR A 186 -2.57 -15.62 0.45
C THR A 186 -3.73 -15.33 -0.49
N VAL A 187 -3.43 -15.11 -1.77
CA VAL A 187 -4.42 -14.78 -2.78
C VAL A 187 -4.33 -15.80 -3.90
N THR A 188 -5.50 -16.29 -4.30
CA THR A 188 -5.66 -17.11 -5.49
C THR A 188 -6.63 -16.41 -6.42
N VAL A 189 -6.17 -16.08 -7.63
CA VAL A 189 -7.01 -15.58 -8.70
C VAL A 189 -7.21 -16.72 -9.70
N THR A 190 -8.46 -17.02 -10.06
CA THR A 190 -8.77 -17.91 -11.18
C THR A 190 -9.36 -17.08 -12.30
N TYR A 191 -8.73 -17.12 -13.47
CA TYR A 191 -9.18 -16.41 -14.65
C TYR A 191 -9.02 -17.30 -15.89
N GLN A 192 -10.09 -17.46 -16.67
CA GLN A 192 -10.12 -18.33 -17.85
C GLN A 192 -9.60 -19.75 -17.59
N GLY A 193 -9.94 -20.32 -16.43
CA GLY A 193 -9.50 -21.66 -16.01
C GLY A 193 -8.05 -21.75 -15.53
N THR A 194 -7.25 -20.68 -15.62
CA THR A 194 -5.89 -20.61 -15.08
C THR A 194 -5.93 -20.10 -13.64
N SER A 195 -5.16 -20.74 -12.76
CA SER A 195 -5.04 -20.35 -11.34
C SER A 195 -3.71 -19.66 -11.08
N TYR A 196 -3.78 -18.51 -10.42
CA TYR A 196 -2.68 -17.62 -10.10
C TYR A 196 -2.59 -17.49 -8.59
N ARG A 197 -1.52 -17.99 -7.98
CA ARG A 197 -1.31 -17.89 -6.54
C ARG A 197 -0.29 -16.80 -6.23
N GLY A 198 -0.48 -16.09 -5.13
CA GLY A 198 0.36 -14.96 -4.75
C GLY A 198 0.04 -14.45 -3.35
N CYS A 199 0.63 -13.30 -3.03
CA CYS A 199 0.53 -12.67 -1.73
C CYS A 199 -0.25 -11.35 -1.84
N GLY A 200 -1.10 -11.09 -0.84
CA GLY A 200 -1.93 -9.88 -0.79
C GLY A 200 -1.76 -9.11 0.50
N TRP A 201 -2.03 -7.81 0.44
CA TRP A 201 -2.07 -6.93 1.58
C TRP A 201 -3.21 -5.93 1.44
N GLU A 202 -3.82 -5.61 2.58
CA GLU A 202 -4.77 -4.53 2.70
C GLU A 202 -4.03 -3.25 3.08
N MET A 203 -4.46 -2.13 2.49
CA MET A 203 -4.02 -0.80 2.88
C MET A 203 -5.12 -0.19 3.77
N PRO A 204 -4.83 0.14 5.03
CA PRO A 204 -5.81 0.71 5.96
C PRO A 204 -6.23 2.13 5.59
#